data_AF-A0A952HG22-F1
#
_entry.id   AF-A0A952HG22-F1
#
_cell.length_a   1.000
_cell.length_b   1.000
_cell.length_c   1.000
_cell.angle_alpha   90.00
_cell.angle_beta   90.00
_cell.angle_gamma   90.00
#
_symmetry.space_group_name_H-M   'P 1'
#
loop_
_entity.id
_entity.type
_entity.pdbx_description
1 polymer ?
#
loop_
_entity_poly.entity_id
_entity_poly.type
_entity_poly.pdbx_seq_one_letter_code
_entity_poly.pdbx_strand_id
1 'polypeptide(L)'
;GKGRGVAILISNIARALPTLGLLSILILLTGIGLLPIAIVLVILAIPPMLAGVYAGVESVDRQTIDAARALGMTEWQIITRVEIPLALPLLIGGLRATALQVIATLGIASAFAFGGLGIFLINGVNTGDYIQLLAGAILITALALVVDGVLAIAQRFVVPRGVALGRTDQNGPPNRTRTRRPRALQEGMQS
;
A
#
# COMPACT_ATOMS: atom_id res chain seq x y z
N GLY A 1 21.28 4.65 10.53
CA GLY A 1 22.43 4.27 9.67
C GLY A 1 22.57 5.28 8.57
N LYS A 2 23.74 5.93 8.44
CA LYS A 2 24.00 7.07 7.55
C LYS A 2 23.73 6.78 6.06
N GLY A 3 23.67 5.51 5.64
CA GLY A 3 23.34 5.10 4.26
C GLY A 3 21.85 5.04 3.90
N ARG A 4 20.92 5.02 4.87
CA ARG A 4 19.47 4.97 4.58
C ARG A 4 18.97 6.22 3.86
N GLY A 5 19.45 7.40 4.26
CA GLY A 5 19.07 8.67 3.62
C GLY A 5 19.54 8.74 2.16
N VAL A 6 20.76 8.29 1.90
CA VAL A 6 21.33 8.23 0.54
C VAL A 6 20.56 7.24 -0.34
N ALA A 7 20.24 6.06 0.18
CA ALA A 7 19.46 5.07 -0.55
C ALA A 7 18.04 5.56 -0.89
N ILE A 8 17.37 6.25 0.05
CA ILE A 8 16.04 6.85 -0.19
C ILE A 8 16.12 7.97 -1.22
N LEU A 9 17.14 8.84 -1.13
CA LEU A 9 17.32 9.93 -2.09
C LEU A 9 17.58 9.41 -3.50
N ILE A 10 18.49 8.44 -3.65
CA ILE A 10 18.77 7.79 -4.94
C ILE A 10 17.50 7.11 -5.47
N SER A 11 16.74 6.42 -4.62
CA SER A 11 15.48 5.79 -5.02
C SER A 11 14.45 6.83 -5.49
N ASN A 12 14.34 7.97 -4.80
CA ASN A 12 13.43 9.03 -5.18
C ASN A 12 13.81 9.67 -6.52
N ILE A 13 15.10 9.94 -6.75
CA ILE A 13 15.60 10.46 -8.02
C ILE A 13 15.39 9.43 -9.14
N ALA A 14 15.72 8.16 -8.89
CA ALA A 14 15.51 7.08 -9.85
C ALA A 14 14.03 6.88 -10.19
N ARG A 15 13.11 7.18 -9.27
CA ARG A 15 11.66 7.11 -9.51
C ARG A 15 11.13 8.35 -10.24
N ALA A 16 11.74 9.52 -10.01
CA ALA A 16 11.35 10.77 -10.66
C ALA A 16 11.67 10.77 -12.17
N LEU A 17 12.81 10.19 -12.57
CA LEU A 17 13.25 10.14 -13.96
C LEU A 17 12.22 9.47 -14.90
N PRO A 18 11.69 8.27 -14.62
CA PRO A 18 10.61 7.67 -15.40
C PRO A 18 9.37 8.56 -15.48
N THR A 19 8.95 9.17 -14.36
CA THR A 19 7.73 9.98 -14.33
C THR A 19 7.85 11.24 -15.20
N LEU A 20 8.96 11.97 -15.09
CA LEU A 20 9.21 13.17 -15.89
C LEU A 20 9.48 12.82 -17.35
N GLY A 21 10.21 11.74 -17.61
CA GLY A 21 10.50 11.26 -18.96
C GLY A 21 9.22 10.87 -19.71
N LEU A 22 8.37 10.05 -19.08
CA LEU A 22 7.09 9.63 -19.65
C LEU A 22 6.19 10.84 -19.92
N LEU A 23 6.10 11.77 -18.97
CA LEU A 23 5.30 12.99 -19.12
C LEU A 23 5.82 13.90 -20.23
N SER A 24 7.15 14.08 -20.33
CA SER A 24 7.78 14.91 -21.35
C SER A 24 7.53 14.36 -22.76
N ILE A 25 7.69 13.04 -22.94
CA ILE A 25 7.40 12.37 -24.21
C ILE A 25 5.93 12.56 -24.58
N LEU A 26 5.02 12.35 -23.63
CA LEU A 26 3.59 12.44 -23.89
C LEU A 26 3.17 13.87 -24.25
N ILE A 27 3.67 14.87 -23.53
CA ILE A 27 3.43 16.29 -23.85
C ILE A 27 3.98 16.64 -25.24
N LEU A 28 5.15 16.12 -25.62
CA LEU A 28 5.71 16.35 -26.95
C LEU A 28 4.82 15.76 -28.06
N LEU A 29 4.18 14.62 -27.80
CA LEU A 29 3.31 13.93 -28.75
C LEU A 29 1.90 14.52 -28.82
N THR A 30 1.28 14.82 -27.68
CA THR A 30 -0.13 15.23 -27.60
C THR A 30 -0.32 16.74 -27.40
N GLY A 31 0.76 17.48 -27.19
CA GLY A 31 0.71 18.86 -26.72
C GLY A 31 0.49 18.96 -25.20
N ILE A 32 0.60 20.19 -24.71
CA ILE A 32 0.36 20.53 -23.30
C ILE A 32 -1.14 20.40 -23.01
N GLY A 33 -1.50 19.65 -21.95
CA GLY A 33 -2.90 19.53 -21.54
C GLY A 33 -3.12 18.53 -20.42
N LEU A 34 -4.39 18.33 -20.06
CA LEU A 34 -4.79 17.37 -19.02
C LEU A 34 -4.64 15.92 -19.49
N LEU A 35 -4.76 15.67 -20.79
CA LEU A 35 -4.68 14.34 -21.38
C LEU A 35 -3.35 13.62 -21.08
N PRO A 36 -2.16 14.20 -21.37
CA PRO A 36 -0.90 13.53 -21.08
C PRO A 36 -0.69 13.30 -19.58
N ILE A 37 -1.12 14.25 -18.74
CA ILE A 37 -1.03 14.12 -17.28
C ILE A 37 -1.89 12.94 -16.80
N ALA A 38 -3.14 12.84 -17.26
CA ALA A 38 -4.04 11.76 -16.88
C ALA A 38 -3.48 10.40 -17.27
N ILE A 39 -2.98 10.24 -18.50
CA ILE A 39 -2.39 8.98 -18.97
C ILE A 39 -1.18 8.58 -18.11
N VAL A 40 -0.26 9.51 -17.83
CA VAL A 40 0.91 9.24 -17.00
C VAL A 40 0.50 8.83 -15.59
N LEU A 41 -0.45 9.54 -14.97
CA LEU A 41 -0.92 9.20 -13.64
C LEU A 41 -1.59 7.82 -13.59
N VAL A 42 -2.37 7.46 -14.61
CA VAL A 42 -2.97 6.12 -14.72
C VAL A 42 -1.88 5.05 -14.82
N ILE A 43 -0.90 5.22 -15.71
CA ILE A 43 0.20 4.27 -15.89
C ILE A 43 0.98 4.06 -14.58
N LEU A 44 1.24 5.15 -13.85
CA LEU A 44 1.98 5.12 -12.59
C LEU A 44 1.16 4.60 -11.40
N ALA A 45 -0.17 4.68 -11.48
CA ALA A 45 -1.08 4.16 -10.46
C ALA A 45 -1.24 2.63 -10.52
N ILE A 46 -0.99 2.01 -11.68
CA ILE A 46 -1.16 0.57 -11.87
C ILE A 46 -0.28 -0.26 -10.91
N PRO A 47 1.04 -0.04 -10.80
CA PRO A 47 1.90 -0.85 -9.93
C PRO A 47 1.47 -0.90 -8.45
N PRO A 48 1.26 0.24 -7.75
CA PRO A 48 0.82 0.19 -6.35
C PRO A 48 -0.60 -0.39 -6.21
N MET A 49 -1.48 -0.17 -7.18
CA MET A 49 -2.83 -0.72 -7.17
C MET A 49 -2.80 -2.24 -7.27
N LEU A 50 -2.02 -2.77 -8.22
CA LEU A 50 -1.82 -4.21 -8.38
C LEU A 50 -1.15 -4.83 -7.15
N ALA A 51 -0.15 -4.17 -6.57
CA ALA A 51 0.49 -4.65 -5.35
C ALA A 51 -0.51 -4.78 -4.20
N GLY A 52 -1.40 -3.79 -4.05
CA GLY A 52 -2.48 -3.83 -3.07
C GLY A 52 -3.51 -4.94 -3.33
N VAL A 53 -3.89 -5.14 -4.60
CA VAL A 53 -4.81 -6.21 -5.00
C VAL A 53 -4.21 -7.58 -4.75
N TYR A 54 -2.96 -7.78 -5.17
CA TYR A 54 -2.25 -9.03 -4.96
C TYR A 54 -2.07 -9.36 -3.47
N ALA A 55 -1.69 -8.37 -2.67
CA ALA A 55 -1.61 -8.54 -1.22
C ALA A 55 -2.97 -8.89 -0.59
N GLY A 56 -4.07 -8.33 -1.10
CA GLY A 56 -5.42 -8.68 -0.66
C GLY A 56 -5.78 -10.13 -0.97
N VAL A 57 -5.59 -10.58 -2.20
CA VAL A 57 -5.91 -11.96 -2.61
C VAL A 57 -5.03 -12.97 -1.87
N GLU A 58 -3.72 -12.73 -1.78
CA GLU A 58 -2.77 -13.63 -1.11
C GLU A 58 -2.98 -13.72 0.41
N SER A 59 -3.65 -12.73 1.02
CA SER A 59 -3.91 -12.75 2.46
C SER A 59 -4.92 -13.81 2.92
N VAL A 60 -5.68 -14.37 1.98
CA VAL A 60 -6.70 -15.37 2.27
C VAL A 60 -6.06 -16.74 2.35
N ASP A 61 -5.96 -17.27 3.57
CA ASP A 61 -5.33 -18.57 3.80
C ASP A 61 -6.12 -19.72 3.13
N ARG A 62 -5.40 -20.63 2.48
CA ARG A 62 -5.99 -21.78 1.77
C ARG A 62 -6.81 -22.68 2.69
N GLN A 63 -6.47 -22.81 3.97
CA GLN A 63 -7.24 -23.62 4.91
C GLN A 63 -8.62 -23.01 5.17
N THR A 64 -8.73 -21.67 5.09
CA THR A 64 -10.03 -20.97 5.19
C THR A 64 -10.92 -21.30 3.99
N ILE A 65 -10.34 -21.39 2.79
CA ILE A 65 -11.03 -21.77 1.55
C ILE A 65 -11.46 -23.24 1.61
N ASP A 66 -10.57 -24.14 2.02
CA ASP A 66 -10.86 -25.57 2.13
C ASP A 66 -11.95 -25.85 3.18
N ALA A 67 -11.94 -25.12 4.30
CA ALA A 67 -13.00 -25.19 5.30
C ALA A 67 -14.36 -24.72 4.75
N ALA A 68 -14.39 -23.61 3.99
CA ALA A 68 -15.62 -23.14 3.33
C ALA A 68 -16.16 -24.16 2.32
N ARG A 69 -15.26 -24.83 1.58
CA ARG A 69 -15.62 -25.91 0.65
C ARG A 69 -16.13 -27.15 1.40
N ALA A 70 -15.54 -27.51 2.54
CA ALA A 70 -16.01 -28.61 3.39
C ALA A 70 -17.41 -28.36 3.98
N LEU A 71 -17.80 -27.09 4.14
CA LEU A 71 -19.15 -26.67 4.53
C LEU A 71 -20.16 -26.68 3.36
N GLY A 72 -19.75 -27.12 2.17
CA GLY A 72 -20.62 -27.26 1.00
C GLY A 72 -20.80 -25.96 0.20
N MET A 73 -19.97 -24.94 0.42
CA MET A 73 -20.05 -23.70 -0.37
C MET A 73 -19.59 -23.92 -1.81
N THR A 74 -20.28 -23.29 -2.76
CA THR A 74 -19.84 -23.23 -4.16
C THR A 74 -18.70 -22.22 -4.33
N GLU A 75 -17.88 -22.35 -5.37
CA GLU A 75 -16.77 -21.41 -5.64
C GLU A 75 -17.21 -19.94 -5.65
N TRP A 76 -18.41 -19.67 -6.18
CA TRP A 76 -18.95 -18.31 -6.22
C TRP A 76 -19.36 -17.78 -4.84
N GLN A 77 -19.84 -18.65 -3.96
CA GLN A 77 -20.10 -18.31 -2.57
C GLN A 77 -18.80 -18.11 -1.79
N ILE A 78 -17.77 -18.91 -2.06
CA ILE A 78 -16.44 -18.77 -1.44
C ILE A 78 -15.85 -17.41 -1.79
N ILE A 79 -15.81 -17.06 -3.08
CA ILE A 79 -15.25 -15.77 -3.52
C ILE A 79 -16.01 -14.60 -2.89
N THR A 80 -17.34 -14.59 -2.98
CA THR A 80 -18.15 -13.42 -2.57
C THR A 80 -18.35 -13.30 -1.07
N ARG A 81 -18.38 -14.41 -0.31
CA ARG A 81 -18.67 -14.43 1.13
C ARG A 81 -17.45 -14.66 2.02
N VAL A 82 -16.36 -15.19 1.48
CA VAL A 82 -15.16 -15.53 2.26
C VAL A 82 -13.96 -14.75 1.75
N GLU A 83 -13.57 -14.94 0.49
CA GLU A 83 -12.34 -14.37 -0.05
C GLU A 83 -12.38 -12.84 -0.16
N ILE A 84 -13.41 -12.29 -0.82
CA ILE A 84 -13.55 -10.83 -0.99
C ILE A 84 -13.63 -10.11 0.36
N PRO A 85 -14.49 -10.49 1.32
CA PRO A 85 -14.58 -9.81 2.61
C PRO A 85 -13.28 -9.87 3.43
N LEU A 86 -12.53 -10.97 3.32
CA LEU A 86 -11.26 -11.16 4.04
C LEU A 86 -10.11 -10.35 3.40
N ALA A 87 -10.10 -10.27 2.06
CA ALA A 87 -9.15 -9.47 1.29
C ALA A 87 -9.44 -7.95 1.33
N LEU A 88 -10.69 -7.56 1.59
CA LEU A 88 -11.19 -6.18 1.50
C LEU A 88 -10.38 -5.13 2.28
N PRO A 89 -9.94 -5.36 3.53
CA PRO A 89 -9.12 -4.39 4.24
C PRO A 89 -7.79 -4.08 3.52
N LEU A 90 -7.18 -5.09 2.91
CA LEU A 90 -5.92 -4.94 2.18
C LEU A 90 -6.14 -4.34 0.79
N LEU A 91 -7.24 -4.70 0.12
CA LEU A 91 -7.65 -4.07 -1.14
C LEU A 91 -7.83 -2.55 -0.97
N ILE A 92 -8.52 -2.13 0.09
CA ILE A 92 -8.73 -0.71 0.39
C ILE A 92 -7.42 -0.04 0.84
N GLY A 93 -6.58 -0.74 1.60
CA GLY A 93 -5.24 -0.27 1.94
C GLY A 93 -4.38 0.00 0.69
N GLY A 94 -4.45 -0.90 -0.28
CA GLY A 94 -3.84 -0.75 -1.61
C GLY A 94 -4.35 0.46 -2.36
N LEU A 95 -5.68 0.60 -2.45
CA LEU A 95 -6.31 1.75 -3.10
C LEU A 95 -5.90 3.08 -2.47
N ARG A 96 -5.82 3.14 -1.14
CA ARG A 96 -5.35 4.33 -0.40
C ARG A 96 -3.91 4.67 -0.73
N ALA A 97 -3.02 3.67 -0.74
CA ALA A 97 -1.63 3.86 -1.10
C ALA A 97 -1.48 4.40 -2.54
N THR A 98 -2.26 3.85 -3.48
CA THR A 98 -2.32 4.33 -4.87
C THR A 98 -2.83 5.76 -4.96
N ALA A 99 -3.93 6.09 -4.27
CA ALA A 99 -4.50 7.43 -4.28
C ALA A 99 -3.50 8.48 -3.74
N LEU A 100 -2.82 8.15 -2.63
CA LEU A 100 -1.81 9.02 -2.03
C LEU A 100 -0.63 9.24 -2.99
N GLN A 101 -0.18 8.20 -3.67
CA GLN A 101 0.87 8.32 -4.69
C GLN A 101 0.43 9.23 -5.84
N VAL A 102 -0.77 9.02 -6.38
CA VAL A 102 -1.31 9.82 -7.51
C VAL A 102 -1.40 11.29 -7.12
N ILE A 103 -1.91 11.61 -5.93
CA ILE A 103 -2.02 12.99 -5.45
C ILE A 103 -0.64 13.64 -5.30
N ALA A 104 0.33 12.90 -4.75
CA ALA A 104 1.70 13.39 -4.61
C ALA A 104 2.34 13.67 -5.99
N THR A 105 2.19 12.77 -6.96
CA THR A 105 2.71 12.95 -8.31
C THR A 105 1.97 14.07 -9.07
N LEU A 106 0.66 14.20 -8.89
CA LEU A 106 -0.15 15.23 -9.53
C LEU A 106 0.30 16.64 -9.11
N GLY A 107 0.72 16.83 -7.84
CA GLY A 107 1.29 18.10 -7.39
C GLY A 107 2.46 18.56 -8.26
N ILE A 108 3.37 17.65 -8.60
CA ILE A 108 4.53 17.91 -9.47
C ILE A 108 4.08 18.06 -10.93
N ALA A 109 3.19 17.18 -11.41
CA ALA A 109 2.71 17.19 -12.78
C ALA A 109 1.91 18.45 -13.14
N SER A 110 1.26 19.09 -12.15
CA SER A 110 0.52 20.34 -12.36
C SER A 110 1.39 21.52 -12.80
N ALA A 111 2.71 21.43 -12.63
CA ALA A 111 3.66 22.38 -13.22
C ALA A 111 3.50 22.51 -14.75
N PHE A 112 3.00 21.46 -15.39
CA PHE A 112 2.83 21.38 -16.84
C PHE A 112 1.39 21.69 -17.28
N ALA A 113 0.46 22.00 -16.36
CA ALA A 113 -0.92 22.36 -16.67
C ALA A 113 -1.18 23.85 -16.40
N PHE A 114 -1.96 24.49 -17.27
CA PHE A 114 -2.39 25.90 -17.13
C PHE A 114 -3.38 26.15 -15.97
N GLY A 115 -3.58 25.18 -15.07
CA GLY A 115 -4.49 25.31 -13.93
C GLY A 115 -4.49 24.05 -13.07
N GLY A 116 -4.19 24.20 -11.79
CA GLY A 116 -4.15 23.13 -10.80
C GLY A 116 -3.59 23.63 -9.46
N LEU A 117 -3.80 22.88 -8.37
CA LEU A 117 -3.38 23.32 -7.03
C LEU A 117 -1.85 23.45 -6.87
N GLY A 118 -1.05 22.72 -7.66
CA GLY A 118 0.41 22.83 -7.58
C GLY A 118 1.01 24.01 -8.35
N ILE A 119 0.21 24.84 -9.01
CA ILE A 119 0.71 26.08 -9.62
C ILE A 119 1.28 27.04 -8.55
N PHE A 120 0.68 27.06 -7.35
CA PHE A 120 1.18 27.85 -6.22
C PHE A 120 2.52 27.32 -5.70
N LEU A 121 2.70 25.99 -5.71
CA LEU A 121 3.95 25.36 -5.31
C LEU A 121 5.08 25.76 -6.26
N ILE A 122 4.84 25.66 -7.57
CA ILE A 122 5.85 25.96 -8.60
C ILE A 122 6.14 27.46 -8.68
N ASN A 123 5.11 28.31 -8.58
CA ASN A 123 5.30 29.76 -8.59
C ASN A 123 6.11 30.23 -7.37
N GLY A 124 5.88 29.66 -6.19
CA GLY A 124 6.68 29.96 -5.00
C GLY A 124 8.16 29.57 -5.16
N VAL A 125 8.46 28.44 -5.82
CA VAL A 125 9.85 28.08 -6.17
C VAL A 125 10.45 29.08 -7.15
N ASN A 126 9.73 29.42 -8.22
CA ASN A 126 10.25 30.27 -9.30
C ASN A 126 10.45 31.72 -8.88
N THR A 127 9.61 32.23 -7.98
CA THR A 127 9.67 33.62 -7.50
C THR A 127 10.52 33.77 -6.23
N GLY A 128 10.95 32.67 -5.61
CA GLY A 128 11.62 32.69 -4.31
C GLY A 128 10.70 33.08 -3.15
N ASP A 129 9.39 33.14 -3.38
CA ASP A 129 8.40 33.40 -2.36
C ASP A 129 8.09 32.13 -1.55
N TYR A 130 8.80 32.00 -0.43
CA TYR A 130 8.60 30.90 0.51
C TYR A 130 7.19 30.86 1.11
N ILE A 131 6.50 32.01 1.23
CA ILE A 131 5.14 32.05 1.76
C ILE A 131 4.18 31.41 0.75
N GLN A 132 4.32 31.75 -0.54
CA GLN A 132 3.54 31.15 -1.61
C GLN A 132 3.81 29.64 -1.76
N LEU A 133 5.08 29.24 -1.67
CA LEU A 133 5.49 27.84 -1.68
C LEU A 133 4.83 27.04 -0.54
N LEU A 134 4.89 27.57 0.68
CA LEU A 134 4.28 26.96 1.87
C LEU A 134 2.76 26.89 1.75
N ALA A 135 2.11 27.95 1.28
CA ALA A 135 0.66 27.97 1.06
C ALA A 135 0.22 26.87 0.08
N GLY A 136 0.95 26.71 -1.04
CA GLY A 136 0.71 25.64 -2.01
C GLY A 136 0.90 24.25 -1.41
N ALA A 137 1.99 24.03 -0.67
CA ALA A 137 2.26 22.75 0.00
C ALA A 137 1.18 22.39 1.02
N ILE A 138 0.71 23.36 1.81
CA ILE A 138 -0.37 23.18 2.80
C ILE A 138 -1.68 22.80 2.10
N LEU A 139 -2.05 23.49 1.02
CA LEU A 139 -3.27 23.19 0.26
C LEU A 139 -3.26 21.77 -0.32
N ILE A 140 -2.15 21.35 -0.94
CA ILE A 140 -2.02 20.00 -1.49
C ILE A 140 -2.08 18.96 -0.36
N THR A 141 -1.41 19.22 0.76
CA THR A 141 -1.42 18.32 1.92
C THR A 141 -2.83 18.19 2.50
N ALA A 142 -3.56 19.31 2.62
CA ALA A 142 -4.93 19.31 3.09
C ALA A 142 -5.83 18.47 2.16
N LEU A 143 -5.72 18.65 0.84
CA LEU A 143 -6.45 17.83 -0.12
C LEU A 143 -6.11 16.34 0.02
N ALA A 144 -4.83 15.99 0.13
CA ALA A 144 -4.39 14.61 0.30
C ALA A 144 -4.98 13.98 1.56
N LEU A 145 -4.98 14.72 2.68
CA LEU A 145 -5.56 14.27 3.95
C LEU A 145 -7.08 14.13 3.88
N VAL A 146 -7.77 15.03 3.17
CA VAL A 146 -9.22 14.92 2.96
C VAL A 146 -9.54 13.67 2.15
N VAL A 147 -8.84 13.43 1.04
CA VAL A 147 -9.06 12.24 0.22
C VAL A 147 -8.75 10.96 1.00
N ASP A 148 -7.59 10.90 1.66
CA ASP A 148 -7.22 9.74 2.47
C ASP A 148 -8.20 9.51 3.63
N GLY A 149 -8.66 10.58 4.28
CA GLY A 149 -9.67 10.54 5.32
C GLY A 149 -11.02 10.00 4.82
N VAL A 150 -11.48 10.43 3.64
CA VAL A 150 -12.70 9.91 3.01
C VAL A 150 -12.55 8.43 2.71
N LEU A 151 -11.43 7.99 2.14
CA LEU A 151 -11.19 6.56 1.90
C LEU A 151 -11.10 5.76 3.21
N ALA A 152 -10.48 6.31 4.26
CA ALA A 152 -10.38 5.67 5.56
C ALA A 152 -11.75 5.53 6.24
N ILE A 153 -12.62 6.54 6.10
CA ILE A 153 -14.00 6.49 6.58
C ILE A 153 -14.78 5.44 5.78
N ALA A 154 -14.68 5.46 4.45
CA ALA A 154 -15.30 4.45 3.58
C ALA A 154 -14.86 3.03 3.96
N GLN A 155 -13.58 2.83 4.28
CA GLN A 155 -13.04 1.56 4.77
C GLN A 155 -13.75 1.08 6.02
N ARG A 156 -14.05 1.97 6.98
CA ARG A 156 -14.73 1.61 8.23
C ARG A 156 -16.17 1.15 8.01
N PHE A 157 -16.82 1.59 6.94
CA PHE A 157 -18.17 1.15 6.58
C PHE A 157 -18.15 -0.16 5.79
N VAL A 158 -17.12 -0.36 4.96
CA VAL A 158 -17.04 -1.47 4.02
C VAL A 158 -16.38 -2.72 4.63
N VAL A 159 -15.48 -2.57 5.61
CA VAL A 159 -14.77 -3.69 6.24
C VAL A 159 -15.43 -4.08 7.57
N PRO A 160 -16.04 -5.27 7.69
CA PRO A 160 -16.56 -5.77 8.95
C PRO A 160 -15.43 -5.97 9.97
N ARG A 161 -15.67 -5.58 11.23
CA ARG A 161 -14.67 -5.54 12.32
C ARG A 161 -14.03 -6.90 12.71
N GLY A 162 -14.39 -8.00 12.05
CA GLY A 162 -13.98 -9.36 12.40
C GLY A 162 -12.62 -9.85 11.87
N VAL A 163 -12.04 -9.20 10.84
CA VAL A 163 -10.84 -9.71 10.15
C VAL A 163 -9.53 -9.27 10.82
N ALA A 164 -9.57 -8.30 11.74
CA ALA A 164 -8.38 -7.74 12.39
C ALA A 164 -7.85 -8.60 13.58
N LEU A 165 -8.53 -9.69 13.95
CA LEU A 165 -8.24 -10.50 15.15
C LEU A 165 -7.56 -11.85 14.84
N GLY A 166 -6.87 -11.97 13.71
CA GLY A 166 -5.97 -13.09 13.42
C GLY A 166 -4.56 -12.90 13.99
N ARG A 167 -4.37 -12.08 15.03
CA ARG A 167 -3.10 -12.02 15.76
C ARG A 167 -3.04 -13.25 16.66
N THR A 168 -2.57 -14.35 16.10
CA THR A 168 -2.27 -15.57 16.83
C THR A 168 -1.44 -15.21 18.06
N ASP A 169 -2.01 -15.46 19.24
CA ASP A 169 -1.30 -15.51 20.50
C ASP A 169 -0.14 -16.51 20.37
N GLN A 170 1.03 -16.04 19.93
CA GLN A 170 2.29 -16.82 19.99
C GLN A 170 2.85 -16.86 21.43
N ASN A 171 2.02 -16.63 22.44
CA ASN A 171 2.33 -16.81 23.86
C ASN A 171 1.72 -18.11 24.41
N GLY A 172 1.87 -19.22 23.67
CA GLY A 172 1.66 -20.55 24.24
C GLY A 172 2.75 -20.87 25.26
N PRO A 173 2.44 -21.41 26.46
CA PRO A 173 3.42 -21.65 27.50
C PRO A 173 4.53 -22.61 27.02
N PRO A 174 5.80 -22.42 27.46
CA PRO A 174 6.93 -23.21 26.99
C PRO A 174 6.72 -24.69 27.30
N ASN A 175 6.69 -25.50 26.24
CA ASN A 175 6.59 -26.95 26.28
C ASN A 175 7.80 -27.53 27.04
N ARG A 176 7.59 -27.88 28.31
CA ARG A 176 8.58 -28.59 29.13
C ARG A 176 8.63 -30.04 28.68
N THR A 177 9.47 -30.32 27.69
CA THR A 177 9.84 -31.69 27.30
C THR A 177 10.48 -32.37 28.51
N ARG A 178 9.70 -33.22 29.19
CA ARG A 178 10.17 -34.13 30.23
C ARG A 178 11.15 -35.12 29.61
N THR A 179 12.44 -34.90 29.81
CA THR A 179 13.47 -35.94 29.67
C THR A 179 13.26 -36.99 30.77
N ARG A 180 12.39 -37.98 30.50
CA ARG A 180 12.42 -39.26 31.18
C ARG A 180 13.71 -39.98 30.75
N ARG A 181 14.76 -39.93 31.56
CA ARG A 181 15.84 -40.93 31.52
C ARG A 181 15.33 -42.19 32.24
N PRO A 182 15.26 -43.35 31.58
CA PRO A 182 15.12 -44.62 32.29
C PRO A 182 16.46 -44.94 32.95
N ARG A 183 16.47 -44.93 34.29
CA ARG A 183 17.59 -45.42 35.11
C ARG A 183 17.30 -46.89 35.43
N ALA A 184 17.65 -47.77 34.50
CA ALA A 184 17.71 -49.20 34.73
C ALA A 184 18.90 -49.74 33.93
N LEU A 185 19.60 -50.72 34.52
CA LEU A 185 20.70 -51.51 33.93
C LEU A 185 22.13 -50.96 34.13
N GLN A 186 22.47 -50.57 35.36
CA GLN A 186 23.86 -50.63 35.85
C GLN A 186 23.93 -51.33 37.23
N GLU A 187 23.08 -52.35 37.41
CA GLU A 187 23.28 -53.41 38.39
C GLU A 187 23.61 -54.68 37.60
N GLY A 188 24.80 -55.24 37.82
CA GLY A 188 25.23 -56.50 37.24
C GLY A 188 26.16 -56.35 36.04
N MET A 189 27.47 -56.26 36.30
CA MET A 189 28.58 -56.83 35.48
C MET A 189 29.94 -56.27 35.94
N GLN A 190 30.24 -56.29 37.25
CA GLN A 190 31.62 -56.29 37.74
C GLN A 190 31.70 -57.14 39.03
N SER A 191 31.33 -58.40 38.87
CA SER A 191 31.76 -59.53 39.68
C SER A 191 32.63 -60.41 38.80
#